data_AF-A0A445E9T2-F1
#
_entry.id   AF-A0A445E9T2-F1
#
_cell.length_a   1.000
_cell.length_b   1.000
_cell.length_c   1.000
_cell.angle_alpha   90.00
_cell.angle_beta   90.00
_cell.angle_gamma   90.00
#
_symmetry.space_group_name_H-M   'P 1'
#
loop_
_entity.id
_entity.type
_entity.pdbx_description
1 polymer ?
#
loop_
_entity_poly.entity_id
_entity_poly.type
_entity_poly.pdbx_seq_one_letter_code
_entity_poly.pdbx_strand_id
1 'polypeptide(L)'
;MSSRGRKKAAMQRMLQQLRTATNSSAMNKASIIVDATKYMEELKQKVEGINSELGTVGSSSSTSQDELPMVTVETLERGFLINVFSERNCPGMLVAILEAFEELGLDVLDARVSCEDNFQLEAVGGEGQDQKESIDAQVVKQAVLQAINNMN
;
A
#
# COMPACT_ATOMS: atom_id res chain seq x y z
N MET A 1 -40.48 23.33 -18.10
CA MET A 1 -40.01 21.99 -18.55
C MET A 1 -40.70 20.91 -17.73
N SER A 2 -41.31 19.90 -18.38
CA SER A 2 -41.91 18.72 -17.72
C SER A 2 -40.86 17.89 -16.96
N SER A 3 -41.30 17.16 -15.92
CA SER A 3 -40.46 16.20 -15.17
C SER A 3 -39.72 15.20 -16.08
N ARG A 4 -40.37 14.73 -17.15
CA ARG A 4 -39.74 13.87 -18.18
C ARG A 4 -38.59 14.58 -18.91
N GLY A 5 -38.75 15.88 -19.20
CA GLY A 5 -37.71 16.68 -19.86
C GLY A 5 -36.48 16.92 -18.97
N ARG A 6 -36.69 17.12 -17.67
CA ARG A 6 -35.59 17.25 -16.69
C ARG A 6 -34.76 15.97 -16.60
N LYS A 7 -35.41 14.80 -16.52
CA LYS A 7 -34.74 13.49 -16.50
C LYS A 7 -33.93 13.23 -17.78
N LYS A 8 -34.47 13.58 -18.95
CA LYS A 8 -33.77 13.44 -20.24
C LYS A 8 -32.51 14.32 -20.30
N ALA A 9 -32.61 15.58 -19.86
CA ALA A 9 -31.47 16.49 -19.82
C ALA A 9 -30.38 16.04 -18.84
N ALA A 10 -30.77 15.54 -17.65
CA ALA A 10 -29.83 15.00 -16.67
C ALA A 10 -29.07 13.79 -17.23
N MET A 11 -29.77 12.85 -17.86
CA MET A 11 -29.15 11.69 -18.48
C MET A 11 -28.17 12.06 -19.60
N GLN A 12 -28.50 13.07 -20.42
CA GLN A 12 -27.58 13.55 -21.47
C GLN A 12 -26.29 14.14 -20.86
N ARG A 13 -26.40 14.89 -19.76
CA ARG A 13 -25.21 15.40 -19.05
C ARG A 13 -24.34 14.29 -18.49
N MET A 14 -24.95 13.27 -17.86
CA MET A 14 -24.20 12.13 -17.33
C MET A 14 -23.48 11.34 -18.44
N LEU A 15 -24.14 11.12 -19.58
CA LEU A 15 -23.52 10.46 -20.73
C LEU A 15 -22.37 11.28 -21.31
N GLN A 16 -22.48 12.61 -21.32
CA GLN A 16 -21.40 13.48 -21.78
C GLN A 16 -20.20 13.41 -20.83
N GLN A 17 -20.43 13.42 -19.52
CA GLN A 17 -19.36 13.26 -18.51
C GLN A 17 -18.67 11.90 -18.63
N LEU A 18 -19.45 10.84 -18.78
CA LEU A 18 -18.91 9.49 -18.98
C LEU A 18 -18.05 9.44 -20.23
N ARG A 19 -18.55 9.97 -21.35
CA ARG A 19 -17.83 10.03 -22.62
C ARG A 19 -16.51 10.79 -22.53
N THR A 20 -16.47 11.92 -21.83
CA THR A 20 -15.23 12.69 -21.62
C THR A 20 -14.26 11.96 -20.71
N ALA A 21 -14.74 11.30 -19.65
CA ALA A 21 -13.89 10.58 -18.71
C ALA A 21 -13.25 9.34 -19.35
N THR A 22 -13.96 8.67 -20.25
CA THR A 22 -13.50 7.45 -20.93
C THR A 22 -12.90 7.71 -22.31
N ASN A 23 -12.71 8.98 -22.70
CA ASN A 23 -12.25 9.42 -24.02
C ASN A 23 -13.01 8.76 -25.20
N SER A 24 -14.28 8.43 -25.00
CA SER A 24 -15.10 7.76 -26.01
C SER A 24 -15.48 8.72 -27.15
N SER A 25 -15.36 8.27 -28.40
CA SER A 25 -15.82 9.00 -29.57
C SER A 25 -17.28 8.67 -29.94
N ALA A 26 -17.93 7.75 -29.21
CA ALA A 26 -19.27 7.29 -29.49
C ALA A 26 -20.36 8.35 -29.22
N MET A 27 -21.36 8.41 -30.09
CA MET A 27 -22.47 9.38 -29.99
C MET A 27 -23.77 8.76 -29.45
N ASN A 28 -23.84 7.44 -29.42
CA ASN A 28 -24.98 6.64 -29.03
C ASN A 28 -24.79 6.04 -27.63
N LYS A 29 -25.86 6.03 -26.83
CA LYS A 29 -25.82 5.65 -25.41
C LYS A 29 -25.21 4.27 -25.17
N ALA A 30 -25.61 3.28 -25.98
CA ALA A 30 -25.14 1.91 -25.84
C ALA A 30 -23.62 1.81 -26.06
N SER A 31 -23.10 2.42 -27.12
CA SER A 31 -21.66 2.41 -27.39
C SER A 31 -20.86 3.22 -26.38
N ILE A 32 -21.38 4.36 -25.87
CA ILE A 32 -20.72 5.09 -24.76
C ILE A 32 -20.57 4.19 -23.52
N ILE A 33 -21.61 3.39 -23.21
CA ILE A 33 -21.55 2.46 -22.08
C ILE A 33 -20.57 1.32 -22.34
N VAL A 34 -20.59 0.72 -23.55
CA VAL A 34 -19.65 -0.35 -23.92
C VAL A 34 -18.21 0.13 -23.87
N ASP A 35 -17.92 1.31 -24.43
CA ASP A 35 -16.59 1.93 -24.38
C ASP A 35 -16.17 2.19 -22.92
N ALA A 36 -17.10 2.64 -22.08
CA ALA A 36 -16.82 2.85 -20.67
C ALA A 36 -16.51 1.54 -19.93
N THR A 37 -17.26 0.48 -20.18
CA THR A 37 -16.98 -0.84 -19.59
C THR A 37 -15.61 -1.36 -20.02
N LYS A 38 -15.28 -1.24 -21.31
CA LYS A 38 -13.96 -1.62 -21.83
C LYS A 38 -12.85 -0.80 -21.17
N TYR A 39 -13.02 0.51 -21.04
CA TYR A 39 -12.05 1.39 -20.38
C TYR A 39 -11.84 1.03 -18.90
N MET A 40 -12.90 0.67 -18.17
CA MET A 40 -12.78 0.17 -16.80
C MET A 40 -11.97 -1.13 -16.72
N GLU A 41 -12.16 -2.05 -17.67
CA GLU A 41 -11.41 -3.31 -17.75
C GLU A 41 -9.92 -3.06 -18.07
N GLU A 42 -9.63 -2.15 -19.02
CA GLU A 42 -8.27 -1.72 -19.34
C GLU A 42 -7.57 -1.07 -18.14
N LEU A 43 -8.27 -0.19 -17.40
CA LEU A 43 -7.74 0.43 -16.18
C LEU A 43 -7.47 -0.62 -15.10
N LYS A 44 -8.39 -1.56 -14.92
CA LYS A 44 -8.22 -2.66 -13.96
C LYS A 44 -6.97 -3.49 -14.30
N GLN A 45 -6.84 -3.90 -15.56
CA GLN A 45 -5.67 -4.65 -16.03
C GLN A 45 -4.37 -3.85 -15.91
N LYS A 46 -4.42 -2.53 -16.15
CA LYS A 46 -3.25 -1.66 -15.97
C LYS A 46 -2.83 -1.55 -14.50
N VAL A 47 -3.79 -1.43 -13.57
CA VAL A 47 -3.52 -1.45 -12.12
C VAL A 47 -2.92 -2.79 -11.70
N GLU A 48 -3.50 -3.92 -12.14
CA GLU A 48 -2.97 -5.26 -11.87
C GLU A 48 -1.56 -5.45 -12.45
N GLY A 49 -1.30 -4.93 -13.65
CA GLY A 49 0.00 -4.97 -14.31
C GLY A 49 1.06 -4.18 -13.55
N ILE A 50 0.76 -2.92 -13.17
CA ILE A 50 1.65 -2.09 -12.36
C ILE A 50 1.90 -2.74 -10.99
N ASN A 51 0.86 -3.30 -10.36
CA ASN A 51 1.00 -4.01 -9.09
C ASN A 51 1.83 -5.29 -9.23
N SER A 52 1.77 -5.94 -10.40
CA SER A 52 2.63 -7.10 -10.72
C SER A 52 4.07 -6.67 -10.99
N GLU A 53 4.33 -5.55 -11.69
CA GLU A 53 5.68 -5.03 -11.92
C GLU A 53 6.35 -4.53 -10.63
N LEU A 54 5.57 -3.93 -9.72
CA LEU A 54 6.02 -3.59 -8.37
C LEU A 54 6.24 -4.85 -7.52
N GLY A 55 5.36 -5.84 -7.64
CA GLY A 55 5.48 -7.14 -6.96
C GLY A 55 6.59 -8.05 -7.48
N THR A 56 7.05 -7.89 -8.73
CA THR A 56 8.14 -8.70 -9.32
C THR A 56 9.53 -8.14 -9.01
N VAL A 57 9.64 -6.85 -8.67
CA VAL A 57 10.87 -6.29 -8.09
C VAL A 57 10.88 -6.44 -6.57
N GLY A 58 9.71 -6.60 -5.93
CA GLY A 58 9.61 -6.87 -4.50
C GLY A 58 8.44 -7.79 -4.15
N SER A 59 8.74 -9.05 -3.85
CA SER A 59 7.90 -10.00 -3.13
C SER A 59 6.84 -10.78 -3.92
N SER A 60 7.17 -12.05 -4.12
CA SER A 60 6.30 -13.20 -4.01
C SER A 60 5.33 -13.09 -2.80
N SER A 61 4.12 -12.56 -3.00
CA SER A 61 2.99 -12.82 -2.09
C SER A 61 1.67 -12.48 -2.78
N SER A 62 1.02 -13.54 -3.22
CA SER A 62 -0.36 -13.62 -3.66
C SER A 62 -1.34 -13.16 -2.56
N THR A 63 -2.31 -12.34 -2.97
CA THR A 63 -3.72 -12.36 -2.53
C THR A 63 -3.96 -12.48 -1.01
N SER A 64 -4.23 -11.36 -0.35
CA SER A 64 -5.27 -11.20 0.69
C SER A 64 -5.37 -9.73 1.06
N GLN A 65 -6.48 -9.10 0.68
CA GLN A 65 -7.01 -7.97 1.43
C GLN A 65 -7.52 -8.54 2.76
N ASP A 66 -6.65 -8.60 3.77
CA ASP A 66 -7.00 -8.80 5.17
C ASP A 66 -5.85 -8.17 5.98
N GLU A 67 -6.05 -6.90 6.37
CA GLU A 67 -5.04 -6.02 6.96
C GLU A 67 -4.67 -6.47 8.38
N LEU A 68 -3.61 -7.26 8.46
CA LEU A 68 -2.78 -7.48 9.64
C LEU A 68 -1.40 -6.85 9.36
N PRO A 69 -0.66 -6.41 10.40
CA PRO A 69 0.37 -5.37 10.29
C PRO A 69 1.29 -5.59 9.09
N MET A 70 1.31 -4.60 8.18
CA MET A 70 2.14 -4.64 6.99
C MET A 70 3.56 -4.19 7.38
N VAL A 71 4.52 -5.09 7.21
CA VAL A 71 5.95 -4.80 7.44
C VAL A 71 6.72 -5.06 6.15
N THR A 72 7.45 -4.05 5.67
CA THR A 72 8.41 -4.18 4.57
C THR A 72 9.81 -3.84 5.07
N VAL A 73 10.80 -4.56 4.53
CA VAL A 73 12.21 -4.36 4.85
C VAL A 73 12.98 -4.38 3.55
N GLU A 74 13.69 -3.28 3.26
CA GLU A 74 14.57 -3.15 2.10
C GLU A 74 16.02 -3.09 2.59
N THR A 75 16.90 -3.89 2.00
CA THR A 75 18.33 -3.85 2.29
C THR A 75 18.98 -2.63 1.63
N LEU A 76 19.71 -1.85 2.41
CA LEU A 76 20.49 -0.70 1.97
C LEU A 76 21.99 -1.04 1.94
N GLU A 77 22.83 -0.12 1.41
CA GLU A 77 24.29 -0.29 1.43
C GLU A 77 24.87 -0.43 2.86
N ARG A 78 24.19 0.16 3.85
CA ARG A 78 24.60 0.17 5.26
C ARG A 78 23.40 -0.04 6.18
N GLY A 79 22.71 -1.17 6.01
CA GLY A 79 21.62 -1.62 6.90
C GLY A 79 20.28 -1.78 6.18
N PHE A 80 19.19 -1.26 6.77
CA PHE A 80 17.82 -1.57 6.34
C PHE A 80 16.91 -0.34 6.37
N LEU A 81 16.01 -0.24 5.39
CA LEU A 81 14.82 0.60 5.47
C LEU A 81 13.64 -0.27 5.89
N ILE A 82 13.03 0.05 7.03
CA ILE A 82 11.98 -0.73 7.66
C ILE A 82 10.72 0.13 7.68
N ASN A 83 9.67 -0.33 7.01
CA ASN A 83 8.36 0.30 7.03
C ASN A 83 7.35 -0.58 7.74
N VAL A 84 6.57 0.02 8.63
CA VAL A 84 5.49 -0.62 9.37
C VAL A 84 4.22 0.20 9.19
N PHE A 85 3.15 -0.48 8.83
CA PHE A 85 1.80 0.06 8.83
C PHE A 85 0.88 -0.89 9.61
N SER A 86 0.11 -0.34 10.52
CA SER A 86 -0.94 -1.07 11.24
C SER A 86 -2.17 -0.18 11.38
N GLU A 87 -3.33 -0.71 11.02
CA GLU A 87 -4.62 -0.05 11.26
C GLU A 87 -4.90 0.13 12.76
N ARG A 88 -4.30 -0.73 13.60
CA ARG A 88 -4.39 -0.66 15.05
C ARG A 88 -3.23 0.14 15.60
N ASN A 89 -3.51 1.05 16.53
CA ASN A 89 -2.51 1.75 17.31
C ASN A 89 -2.63 1.35 18.79
N CYS A 90 -1.87 0.33 19.19
CA CYS A 90 -1.88 -0.17 20.57
C CYS A 90 -0.84 0.59 21.43
N PRO A 91 -1.14 0.90 22.72
CA PRO A 91 -0.15 1.44 23.63
C PRO A 91 1.08 0.53 23.73
N GLY A 92 2.29 1.11 23.63
CA GLY A 92 3.54 0.37 23.72
C GLY A 92 4.02 -0.29 22.41
N MET A 93 3.28 -0.15 21.31
CA MET A 93 3.66 -0.80 20.04
C MET A 93 4.98 -0.27 19.46
N LEU A 94 5.24 1.04 19.57
CA LEU A 94 6.55 1.60 19.20
C LEU A 94 7.68 0.99 20.05
N VAL A 95 7.44 0.80 21.35
CA VAL A 95 8.44 0.26 22.27
C VAL A 95 8.77 -1.18 21.88
N ALA A 96 7.77 -2.03 21.64
CA ALA A 96 7.97 -3.40 21.20
C ALA A 96 8.78 -3.51 19.90
N ILE A 97 8.55 -2.61 18.94
CA ILE A 97 9.32 -2.58 17.69
C ILE A 97 10.78 -2.17 17.95
N LEU A 98 11.01 -1.16 18.79
CA LEU A 98 12.37 -0.72 19.14
C LEU A 98 13.14 -1.77 19.95
N GLU A 99 12.48 -2.51 20.84
CA GLU A 99 13.05 -3.66 21.54
C GLU A 99 13.48 -4.74 20.54
N ALA A 100 12.66 -5.03 19.53
CA ALA A 100 13.05 -5.96 18.46
C ALA A 100 14.26 -5.48 17.66
N PHE A 101 14.41 -4.18 17.43
CA PHE A 101 15.63 -3.63 16.80
C PHE A 101 16.85 -3.79 17.70
N GLU A 102 16.72 -3.54 19.00
CA GLU A 102 17.82 -3.71 19.97
C GLU A 102 18.25 -5.19 20.08
N GLU A 103 17.31 -6.13 20.12
CA GLU A 103 17.60 -7.58 20.14
C GLU A 103 18.32 -8.05 18.88
N LEU A 104 18.02 -7.44 17.73
CA LEU A 104 18.73 -7.67 16.48
C LEU A 104 20.06 -6.91 16.40
N GLY A 105 20.34 -5.99 17.33
CA GLY A 105 21.50 -5.10 17.29
C GLY A 105 21.50 -4.15 16.09
N LEU A 106 20.31 -3.68 15.70
CA LEU A 106 20.12 -2.64 14.68
C LEU A 106 20.16 -1.26 15.34
N ASP A 107 21.10 -0.43 14.92
CA ASP A 107 21.18 0.96 15.35
C ASP A 107 20.17 1.80 14.54
N VAL A 108 19.24 2.49 15.19
CA VAL A 108 18.28 3.36 14.49
C VAL A 108 18.96 4.68 14.12
N LEU A 109 19.20 4.90 12.83
CA LEU A 109 19.87 6.09 12.29
C LEU A 109 18.90 7.24 12.01
N ASP A 110 17.72 6.92 11.47
CA ASP A 110 16.63 7.86 11.24
C ASP A 110 15.30 7.14 11.49
N ALA A 111 14.31 7.86 12.01
CA ALA A 111 12.97 7.31 12.20
C ALA A 111 11.89 8.38 12.15
N ARG A 112 10.77 8.04 11.51
CA ARG A 112 9.54 8.82 11.45
C ARG A 112 8.39 7.97 11.93
N VAL A 113 7.60 8.51 12.85
CA VAL A 113 6.46 7.78 13.43
C VAL A 113 5.20 8.65 13.43
N SER A 114 4.07 8.03 13.11
CA SER A 114 2.72 8.59 13.26
C SER A 114 1.87 7.62 14.07
N CYS A 115 1.15 8.15 15.07
CA CYS A 115 0.33 7.38 16.00
C CYS A 115 -1.05 8.05 16.23
N GLU A 116 -1.62 8.71 15.23
CA GLU A 116 -2.90 9.43 15.38
C GLU A 116 -4.09 8.45 15.31
N ASP A 117 -4.51 8.07 14.10
CA ASP A 117 -5.59 7.10 13.89
C ASP A 117 -5.08 5.68 13.63
N ASN A 118 -3.88 5.59 13.07
CA ASN A 118 -3.18 4.36 12.74
C ASN A 118 -1.73 4.46 13.23
N PHE A 119 -1.02 3.35 13.19
CA PHE A 119 0.41 3.35 13.46
C PHE A 119 1.19 3.23 12.16
N GLN A 120 2.11 4.16 11.97
CA GLN A 120 3.04 4.16 10.86
C GLN A 120 4.43 4.43 11.40
N LEU A 121 5.39 3.60 11.00
CA LEU A 121 6.79 3.78 11.31
C LEU A 121 7.60 3.58 10.03
N GLU A 122 8.49 4.53 9.76
CA GLU A 122 9.58 4.40 8.81
C GLU A 122 10.88 4.53 9.61
N ALA A 123 11.77 3.55 9.53
CA ALA A 123 13.03 3.55 10.25
C ALA A 123 14.18 3.11 9.34
N VAL A 124 15.31 3.80 9.45
CA VAL A 124 16.57 3.42 8.82
C VAL A 124 17.44 2.79 9.90
N GLY A 125 17.62 1.48 9.84
CA GLY A 125 18.52 0.72 10.72
C GLY A 125 19.91 0.61 10.10
N GLY A 126 20.96 0.83 10.89
CA GLY A 126 22.33 0.50 10.57
C GLY A 126 22.73 -0.83 11.23
N GLU A 127 23.56 -1.62 10.57
CA GLU A 127 24.20 -2.76 11.22
C GLU A 127 25.28 -2.25 12.19
N GLY A 128 25.24 -2.68 13.44
CA GLY A 128 26.25 -2.33 14.44
C GLY A 128 27.65 -2.76 14.00
N GLN A 129 28.65 -1.88 14.17
CA GLN A 129 30.02 -2.06 13.68
C GLN A 129 30.75 -3.31 14.20
N ASP A 130 30.22 -3.97 15.24
CA ASP A 130 30.80 -5.15 15.87
C ASP A 130 30.22 -6.50 15.37
N GLN A 131 29.19 -6.48 14.51
CA GLN A 131 28.59 -7.71 13.97
C GLN A 131 29.32 -8.20 12.71
N LYS A 132 29.88 -9.40 12.79
CA LYS A 132 30.63 -10.05 11.70
C LYS A 132 29.74 -10.81 10.71
N GLU A 133 28.48 -11.01 11.05
CA GLU A 133 27.45 -11.62 10.19
C GLU A 133 26.41 -10.56 9.85
N SER A 134 26.16 -10.38 8.55
CA SER A 134 25.08 -9.53 8.05
C SER A 134 23.74 -10.16 8.40
N ILE A 135 22.81 -9.37 8.91
CA ILE A 135 21.47 -9.84 9.28
C ILE A 135 20.64 -9.98 7.99
N ASP A 136 19.84 -11.04 7.88
CA ASP A 136 18.93 -11.18 6.73
C ASP A 136 17.71 -10.26 6.90
N ALA A 137 17.35 -9.52 5.84
CA ALA A 137 16.16 -8.67 5.81
C ALA A 137 14.88 -9.44 6.17
N GLN A 138 14.82 -10.74 5.85
CA GLN A 138 13.70 -11.59 6.24
C GLN A 138 13.64 -11.81 7.76
N VAL A 139 14.78 -11.93 8.44
CA VAL A 139 14.85 -12.06 9.91
C VAL A 139 14.36 -10.77 10.56
N VAL A 140 14.81 -9.61 10.06
CA VAL A 140 14.33 -8.29 10.52
C VAL A 140 12.81 -8.19 10.38
N LYS A 141 12.29 -8.54 9.20
CA LYS A 141 10.85 -8.50 8.93
C LYS A 141 10.06 -9.40 9.89
N GLN A 142 10.54 -10.63 10.14
CA GLN A 142 9.87 -11.55 11.06
C GLN A 142 9.90 -11.07 12.50
N ALA A 143 11.02 -10.52 12.97
CA ALA A 143 11.13 -10.00 14.35
C ALA A 143 10.15 -8.84 14.59
N VAL A 144 10.06 -7.90 13.66
CA VAL A 144 9.11 -6.77 13.74
C VAL A 144 7.67 -7.26 13.69
N LEU A 145 7.34 -8.20 12.80
CA LEU A 145 6.00 -8.79 12.75
C LEU A 145 5.63 -9.51 14.05
N GLN A 146 6.57 -10.24 14.65
CA GLN A 146 6.37 -10.90 15.93
C GLN A 146 6.15 -9.90 17.06
N ALA A 147 6.95 -8.84 17.11
CA ALA A 147 6.79 -7.76 18.09
C ALA A 147 5.38 -7.16 18.04
N ILE A 148 4.86 -6.89 16.84
CA ILE A 148 3.51 -6.33 16.68
C ILE A 148 2.43 -7.36 17.01
N ASN A 149 2.57 -8.61 16.57
CA ASN A 149 1.57 -9.66 16.83
C ASN A 149 1.46 -10.04 18.31
N ASN A 150 2.54 -9.90 19.08
CA ASN A 150 2.54 -10.12 20.52
C ASN A 150 1.79 -9.02 21.31
N MET A 151 1.36 -7.94 20.64
CA MET A 151 0.58 -6.85 21.24
C MET A 151 -0.94 -7.05 21.15
N ASN A 152 -1.41 -8.16 20.56
CA ASN A 152 -2.85 -8.48 20.40
C ASN A 152 -3.47 -9.19 21.61
#